data_AF-A0A651HBW0-F1
#
_entry.id   AF-A0A651HBW0-F1
#
_cell.length_a   1.000
_cell.length_b   1.000
_cell.length_c   1.000
_cell.angle_alpha   90.00
_cell.angle_beta   90.00
_cell.angle_gamma   90.00
#
_symmetry.space_group_name_H-M   'P 1'
#
loop_
_entity.id
_entity.type
_entity.pdbx_description
1 polymer ?
#
loop_
_entity_poly.entity_id
_entity_poly.type
_entity_poly.pdbx_seq_one_letter_code
_entity_poly.pdbx_strand_id
1 'polypeptide(L)'
;MAESLEFYRSFLKTPPAGAGRERVYLCAFGKHPGWNDHIEDLGLDTDTLAAARSLLYIQGIGGLVDAAAWDQLGPDRLLPELRHFFLWHRKGEFLLGKLWPSKDGKGRDRYPMGVCFHVIGIAPEAALGRLLPRLDELENACRHAADAPAVVRALDAAREAARRDLTPDALPPAPPEHYRLDSFLKQPEFGADRVGLWRAWYQMGNQLERFRSGRFSAKAEGGNGRGEHIRLPLPGLSLEEGLLGWIRFLRTRVDPEVPCLLLVASGRTWIDIVVGPPHRDSLFCLKALPEGLPLVSDIPFTLAPEFIATAKADLDALAQGNGAPARARSAQAAPPPPAPPPPRRPAGVLGLANAPGV
;
A
#
# COMPACT_ATOMS: atom_id res chain seq x y z
N MET A 1 -20.49 7.69 -1.36
CA MET A 1 -21.14 7.09 -0.16
C MET A 1 -21.45 5.60 -0.35
N ALA A 2 -22.19 5.19 -1.38
CA ALA A 2 -22.48 3.76 -1.61
C ALA A 2 -21.20 2.92 -1.87
N GLU A 3 -20.29 3.41 -2.70
CA GLU A 3 -19.06 2.70 -3.08
C GLU A 3 -18.10 2.48 -1.91
N SER A 4 -17.90 3.48 -1.05
CA SER A 4 -17.02 3.36 0.12
C SER A 4 -17.57 2.39 1.18
N LEU A 5 -18.89 2.37 1.38
CA LEU A 5 -19.52 1.39 2.26
C LEU A 5 -19.38 -0.02 1.69
N GLU A 6 -19.56 -0.17 0.38
CA GLU A 6 -19.39 -1.45 -0.31
C GLU A 6 -17.97 -1.97 -0.17
N PHE A 7 -16.96 -1.10 -0.38
CA PHE A 7 -15.56 -1.42 -0.13
C PHE A 7 -15.34 -2.03 1.27
N TYR A 8 -15.84 -1.40 2.34
CA TYR A 8 -15.68 -1.97 3.69
C TYR A 8 -16.48 -3.26 3.91
N ARG A 9 -17.51 -3.53 3.14
CA ARG A 9 -18.35 -4.74 3.26
C ARG A 9 -17.78 -5.94 2.52
N SER A 10 -17.20 -5.75 1.34
CA SER A 10 -16.81 -6.85 0.45
C SER A 10 -15.31 -6.97 0.20
N PHE A 11 -14.55 -5.88 0.24
CA PHE A 11 -13.11 -5.93 -0.09
C PHE A 11 -12.31 -6.71 0.96
N LEU A 12 -11.54 -7.72 0.53
CA LEU A 12 -10.80 -8.65 1.42
C LEU A 12 -11.69 -9.29 2.49
N LYS A 13 -12.92 -9.65 2.09
CA LYS A 13 -13.91 -10.37 2.90
C LYS A 13 -14.44 -11.60 2.18
N THR A 14 -13.60 -12.21 1.36
CA THR A 14 -13.91 -13.44 0.66
C THR A 14 -14.15 -14.54 1.70
N PRO A 15 -15.33 -15.18 1.72
CA PRO A 15 -15.63 -16.17 2.75
C PRO A 15 -14.52 -17.23 2.85
N PRO A 16 -14.09 -17.61 4.07
CA PRO A 16 -13.05 -18.61 4.23
C PRO A 16 -13.42 -19.87 3.46
N ALA A 17 -12.46 -20.39 2.70
CA ALA A 17 -12.66 -21.56 1.85
C ALA A 17 -13.24 -22.72 2.70
N GLY A 18 -14.48 -23.12 2.41
CA GLY A 18 -14.98 -24.44 2.81
C GLY A 18 -14.16 -25.56 2.14
N ALA A 19 -14.45 -26.81 2.48
CA ALA A 19 -13.81 -27.95 1.83
C ALA A 19 -13.94 -27.85 0.29
N GLY A 20 -12.82 -27.74 -0.42
CA GLY A 20 -12.76 -27.70 -1.89
C GLY A 20 -12.59 -26.32 -2.54
N ARG A 21 -12.46 -25.21 -1.78
CA ARG A 21 -12.14 -23.89 -2.36
C ARG A 21 -10.66 -23.56 -2.30
N GLU A 22 -10.15 -23.02 -3.40
CA GLU A 22 -8.77 -22.53 -3.52
C GLU A 22 -8.49 -21.38 -2.55
N ARG A 23 -7.30 -21.38 -1.95
CA ARG A 23 -6.83 -20.32 -1.04
C ARG A 23 -5.97 -19.26 -1.71
N VAL A 24 -5.48 -19.55 -2.91
CA VAL A 24 -4.57 -18.69 -3.66
C VAL A 24 -5.11 -18.48 -5.07
N TYR A 25 -5.22 -17.22 -5.46
CA TYR A 25 -5.59 -16.76 -6.78
C TYR A 25 -4.51 -15.80 -7.28
N LEU A 26 -4.42 -15.58 -8.59
CA LEU A 26 -3.44 -14.69 -9.20
C LEU A 26 -4.10 -13.99 -10.39
N CYS A 27 -4.00 -12.67 -10.44
CA CYS A 27 -4.38 -11.89 -11.61
C CYS A 27 -3.20 -11.13 -12.20
N ALA A 28 -3.38 -10.71 -13.45
CA ALA A 28 -2.55 -9.71 -14.09
C ALA A 28 -3.43 -8.60 -14.69
N PHE A 29 -2.90 -7.37 -14.69
CA PHE A 29 -3.53 -6.21 -15.28
C PHE A 29 -2.47 -5.25 -15.81
N GLY A 30 -2.88 -4.24 -16.57
CA GLY A 30 -1.97 -3.24 -17.11
C GLY A 30 -1.65 -3.46 -18.58
N LYS A 31 -0.44 -3.10 -18.98
CA LYS A 31 0.03 -3.21 -20.37
C LYS A 31 1.12 -4.25 -20.53
N HIS A 32 1.12 -4.95 -21.65
CA HIS A 32 2.17 -5.89 -22.03
C HIS A 32 2.30 -5.97 -23.56
N PRO A 33 3.50 -6.17 -24.14
CA PRO A 33 3.68 -6.22 -25.60
C PRO A 33 2.82 -7.25 -26.34
N GLY A 34 2.38 -8.30 -25.65
CA GLY A 34 1.47 -9.31 -26.18
C GLY A 34 0.03 -8.84 -26.44
N TRP A 35 -0.37 -7.64 -26.00
CA TRP A 35 -1.69 -7.05 -26.25
C TRP A 35 -1.53 -5.68 -26.91
N ASN A 36 -2.39 -5.36 -27.88
CA ASN A 36 -2.37 -4.03 -28.52
C ASN A 36 -2.92 -2.92 -27.62
N ASP A 37 -3.59 -3.28 -26.52
CA ASP A 37 -4.12 -2.37 -25.51
C ASP A 37 -3.88 -2.97 -24.10
N HIS A 38 -4.73 -2.66 -23.15
CA HIS A 38 -4.73 -3.23 -21.81
C HIS A 38 -4.95 -4.75 -21.82
N ILE A 39 -4.35 -5.44 -20.84
CA ILE A 39 -4.71 -6.81 -20.50
C ILE A 39 -6.15 -6.80 -19.95
N GLU A 40 -7.03 -7.54 -20.61
CA GLU A 40 -8.43 -7.70 -20.21
C GLU A 40 -8.61 -8.99 -19.42
N ASP A 41 -9.21 -8.87 -18.23
CA ASP A 41 -9.80 -9.94 -17.42
C ASP A 41 -8.95 -11.20 -17.15
N LEU A 42 -7.63 -11.04 -17.05
CA LEU A 42 -6.72 -12.15 -16.79
C LEU A 42 -6.61 -12.48 -15.30
N GLY A 43 -7.27 -13.57 -14.88
CA GLY A 43 -7.20 -14.11 -13.52
C GLY A 43 -7.98 -13.32 -12.48
N LEU A 44 -9.02 -12.58 -12.88
CA LEU A 44 -9.93 -11.85 -11.98
C LEU A 44 -10.96 -12.79 -11.33
N ASP A 45 -10.48 -13.88 -10.73
CA ASP A 45 -11.29 -15.00 -10.23
C ASP A 45 -12.06 -14.67 -8.93
N THR A 46 -11.77 -13.52 -8.30
CA THR A 46 -12.44 -13.07 -7.07
C THR A 46 -12.88 -11.60 -7.17
N ASP A 47 -13.96 -11.25 -6.48
CA ASP A 47 -14.43 -9.87 -6.36
C ASP A 47 -13.35 -8.94 -5.80
N THR A 48 -12.54 -9.43 -4.86
CA THR A 48 -11.39 -8.70 -4.30
C THR A 48 -10.35 -8.37 -5.39
N LEU A 49 -10.03 -9.30 -6.30
CA LEU A 49 -9.09 -9.05 -7.40
C LEU A 49 -9.65 -8.05 -8.41
N ALA A 50 -10.94 -8.19 -8.75
CA ALA A 50 -11.63 -7.23 -9.62
C ALA A 50 -11.66 -5.82 -9.00
N ALA A 51 -11.99 -5.72 -7.70
CA ALA A 51 -11.97 -4.47 -6.96
C ALA A 51 -10.56 -3.87 -6.86
N ALA A 52 -9.53 -4.69 -6.64
CA ALA A 52 -8.16 -4.22 -6.58
C ALA A 52 -7.70 -3.65 -7.93
N ARG A 53 -8.00 -4.32 -9.06
CA ARG A 53 -7.74 -3.76 -10.40
C ARG A 53 -8.47 -2.44 -10.58
N SER A 54 -9.75 -2.35 -10.20
CA SER A 54 -10.53 -1.13 -10.31
C SER A 54 -9.92 0.03 -9.51
N LEU A 55 -9.67 -0.18 -8.22
CA LEU A 55 -9.21 0.86 -7.29
C LEU A 55 -7.75 1.27 -7.53
N LEU A 56 -6.84 0.30 -7.68
CA LEU A 56 -5.41 0.57 -7.81
C LEU A 56 -5.05 1.01 -9.22
N TYR A 57 -5.52 0.28 -10.24
CA TYR A 57 -5.07 0.47 -11.61
C TYR A 57 -5.94 1.46 -12.38
N ILE A 58 -7.26 1.21 -12.45
CA ILE A 58 -8.16 2.01 -13.30
C ILE A 58 -8.38 3.41 -12.69
N GLN A 59 -8.92 3.46 -11.47
CA GLN A 59 -9.26 4.72 -10.80
C GLN A 59 -8.03 5.42 -10.22
N GLY A 60 -7.10 4.64 -9.67
CA GLY A 60 -5.86 5.11 -9.05
C GLY A 60 -4.84 5.60 -10.07
N ILE A 61 -4.06 4.66 -10.61
CA ILE A 61 -2.99 4.94 -11.56
C ILE A 61 -3.53 5.60 -12.84
N GLY A 62 -4.61 5.06 -13.43
CA GLY A 62 -5.22 5.64 -14.62
C GLY A 62 -5.71 7.07 -14.39
N GLY A 63 -6.38 7.31 -13.26
CA GLY A 63 -6.79 8.66 -12.87
C GLY A 63 -5.61 9.65 -12.71
N LEU A 64 -4.44 9.19 -12.26
CA LEU A 64 -3.22 10.03 -12.16
C LEU A 64 -2.60 10.30 -13.53
N VAL A 65 -2.54 9.27 -14.40
CA VAL A 65 -2.01 9.37 -15.77
C VAL A 65 -2.88 10.32 -16.60
N ASP A 66 -4.21 10.16 -16.56
CA ASP A 66 -5.14 10.97 -17.34
C ASP A 66 -5.16 12.43 -16.89
N ALA A 67 -4.95 12.66 -15.59
CA ALA A 67 -4.85 14.00 -15.02
C ALA A 67 -3.45 14.63 -15.19
N ALA A 68 -2.49 13.92 -15.80
CA ALA A 68 -1.08 14.33 -15.88
C ALA A 68 -0.53 14.76 -14.51
N ALA A 69 -0.96 14.08 -13.43
CA ALA A 69 -0.70 14.52 -12.07
C ALA A 69 0.79 14.51 -11.75
N TRP A 70 1.51 13.49 -12.23
CA TRP A 70 2.95 13.35 -12.02
C TRP A 70 3.78 14.28 -12.90
N ASP A 71 3.25 14.81 -14.00
CA ASP A 71 3.95 15.77 -14.86
C ASP A 71 4.14 17.13 -14.15
N GLN A 72 3.38 17.36 -13.09
CA GLN A 72 3.51 18.52 -12.21
C GLN A 72 4.66 18.38 -11.22
N LEU A 73 5.23 17.18 -11.05
CA LEU A 73 6.44 16.97 -10.27
C LEU A 73 7.65 17.37 -11.11
N GLY A 74 8.48 18.26 -10.59
CA GLY A 74 9.81 18.50 -11.17
C GLY A 74 10.67 17.22 -11.13
N PRO A 75 11.71 17.12 -11.96
CA PRO A 75 12.55 15.92 -12.09
C PRO A 75 13.14 15.47 -10.74
N ASP A 76 13.54 16.40 -9.88
CA ASP A 76 14.12 16.12 -8.56
C ASP A 76 13.10 15.60 -7.53
N ARG A 77 11.82 15.62 -7.86
CA ARG A 77 10.71 15.14 -7.01
C ARG A 77 10.00 13.93 -7.59
N LEU A 78 10.39 13.53 -8.80
CA LEU A 78 9.77 12.47 -9.56
C LEU A 78 10.59 11.18 -9.47
N LEU A 79 9.96 10.11 -9.05
CA LEU A 79 10.56 8.78 -9.09
C LEU A 79 10.67 8.36 -10.57
N PRO A 80 11.88 7.97 -11.06
CA PRO A 80 12.08 7.68 -12.48
C PRO A 80 11.21 6.53 -12.99
N GLU A 81 11.08 5.47 -12.19
CA GLU A 81 10.33 4.27 -12.56
C GLU A 81 9.23 3.95 -11.55
N LEU A 82 8.05 3.60 -12.05
CA LEU A 82 7.00 2.99 -11.24
C LEU A 82 7.28 1.50 -11.10
N ARG A 83 8.13 1.15 -10.14
CA ARG A 83 8.46 -0.25 -9.79
C ARG A 83 8.21 -0.48 -8.31
N HIS A 84 7.07 -1.10 -7.97
CA HIS A 84 6.59 -1.19 -6.59
C HIS A 84 6.15 -2.59 -6.23
N PHE A 85 6.44 -3.00 -5.01
CA PHE A 85 5.69 -4.04 -4.34
C PHE A 85 4.50 -3.41 -3.62
N PHE A 86 3.39 -4.14 -3.55
CA PHE A 86 2.27 -3.74 -2.72
C PHE A 86 1.71 -4.91 -1.93
N LEU A 87 1.29 -4.64 -0.71
CA LEU A 87 0.61 -5.59 0.16
C LEU A 87 -0.65 -4.93 0.69
N TRP A 88 -1.82 -5.48 0.37
CA TRP A 88 -3.09 -4.99 0.88
C TRP A 88 -3.69 -6.03 1.79
N HIS A 89 -3.79 -5.76 3.09
CA HIS A 89 -4.25 -6.76 4.04
C HIS A 89 -5.48 -6.30 4.81
N ARG A 90 -6.28 -7.28 5.22
CA ARG A 90 -7.40 -7.20 6.16
C ARG A 90 -7.44 -8.51 6.94
N LYS A 91 -8.11 -8.57 8.09
CA LYS A 91 -8.24 -9.80 8.87
C LYS A 91 -8.56 -11.03 8.00
N GLY A 92 -7.63 -11.98 7.98
CA GLY A 92 -7.81 -13.29 7.33
C GLY A 92 -7.46 -13.35 5.84
N GLU A 93 -7.20 -12.21 5.18
CA GLU A 93 -6.95 -12.16 3.73
C GLU A 93 -5.93 -11.08 3.37
N PHE A 94 -5.16 -11.31 2.32
CA PHE A 94 -4.33 -10.26 1.76
C PHE A 94 -4.14 -10.38 0.25
N LEU A 95 -3.82 -9.25 -0.36
CA LEU A 95 -3.24 -9.14 -1.68
C LEU A 95 -1.75 -8.89 -1.54
N LEU A 96 -0.95 -9.56 -2.37
CA LEU A 96 0.46 -9.23 -2.55
C LEU A 96 0.75 -9.16 -4.04
N GLY A 97 1.24 -8.03 -4.50
CA GLY A 97 1.52 -7.84 -5.91
C GLY A 97 2.72 -6.96 -6.18
N LYS A 98 3.01 -6.82 -7.47
CA LYS A 98 4.11 -6.02 -7.99
C LYS A 98 3.66 -5.27 -9.22
N LEU A 99 4.10 -4.02 -9.32
CA LEU A 99 3.90 -3.12 -10.46
C LEU A 99 5.27 -2.80 -11.07
N TRP A 100 5.36 -2.73 -12.39
CA TRP A 100 6.58 -2.33 -13.09
C TRP A 100 6.30 -1.58 -14.40
N PRO A 101 7.25 -0.77 -14.90
CA PRO A 101 7.10 -0.10 -16.19
C PRO A 101 6.94 -1.11 -17.32
N SER A 102 5.98 -0.87 -18.21
CA SER A 102 5.66 -1.75 -19.33
C SER A 102 5.12 -0.94 -20.51
N LYS A 103 4.88 -1.62 -21.63
CA LYS A 103 4.28 -1.05 -22.84
C LYS A 103 3.32 -2.05 -23.46
N ASP A 104 2.37 -1.57 -24.26
CA ASP A 104 1.55 -2.45 -25.10
C ASP A 104 2.24 -2.79 -26.44
N GLY A 105 1.61 -3.62 -27.26
CA GLY A 105 2.07 -4.04 -28.58
C GLY A 105 2.17 -2.90 -29.60
N LYS A 106 1.57 -1.74 -29.30
CA LYS A 106 1.74 -0.49 -30.08
C LYS A 106 2.86 0.41 -29.53
N GLY A 107 3.54 -0.01 -28.47
CA GLY A 107 4.62 0.73 -27.84
C GLY A 107 4.19 1.83 -26.87
N ARG A 108 2.89 1.94 -26.51
CA ARG A 108 2.42 2.96 -25.55
C ARG A 108 2.77 2.53 -24.13
N ASP A 109 3.49 3.36 -23.37
CA ASP A 109 4.19 3.01 -22.13
C ASP A 109 3.78 3.80 -20.88
N ARG A 110 2.74 4.64 -20.97
CA ARG A 110 2.26 5.46 -19.84
C ARG A 110 1.71 4.65 -18.66
N TYR A 111 1.37 3.38 -18.86
CA TYR A 111 0.76 2.53 -17.84
C TYR A 111 1.66 1.33 -17.53
N PRO A 112 1.77 0.95 -16.24
CA PRO A 112 2.56 -0.20 -15.85
C PRO A 112 1.88 -1.53 -16.20
N MET A 113 2.62 -2.61 -16.04
CA MET A 113 2.05 -3.94 -15.82
C MET A 113 1.97 -4.19 -14.32
N GLY A 114 0.96 -4.95 -13.88
CA GLY A 114 0.81 -5.42 -12.52
C GLY A 114 0.41 -6.88 -12.46
N VAL A 115 0.92 -7.59 -11.46
CA VAL A 115 0.43 -8.93 -11.08
C VAL A 115 0.15 -8.95 -9.59
N CYS A 116 -0.82 -9.75 -9.17
CA CYS A 116 -1.30 -9.74 -7.79
C CYS A 116 -1.80 -11.11 -7.36
N PHE A 117 -1.18 -11.68 -6.33
CA PHE A 117 -1.72 -12.81 -5.60
C PHE A 117 -2.82 -12.35 -4.66
N HIS A 118 -3.91 -13.11 -4.58
CA HIS A 118 -4.91 -12.99 -3.53
C HIS A 118 -4.90 -14.27 -2.69
N VAL A 119 -4.69 -14.09 -1.39
CA VAL A 119 -4.46 -15.18 -0.44
C VAL A 119 -5.50 -15.11 0.67
N ILE A 120 -6.21 -16.22 0.88
CA ILE A 120 -7.35 -16.34 1.79
C ILE A 120 -7.05 -17.36 2.88
N GLY A 121 -7.26 -16.97 4.14
CA GLY A 121 -7.12 -17.85 5.30
C GLY A 121 -5.67 -18.21 5.63
N ILE A 122 -4.69 -17.48 5.09
CA ILE A 122 -3.26 -17.65 5.37
C ILE A 122 -2.70 -16.30 5.78
N ALA A 123 -1.96 -16.27 6.89
CA ALA A 123 -1.36 -15.05 7.41
C ALA A 123 -0.18 -14.61 6.52
N PRO A 124 0.02 -13.30 6.28
CA PRO A 124 1.19 -12.79 5.56
C PRO A 124 2.51 -13.35 6.10
N GLU A 125 2.63 -13.47 7.43
CA GLU A 125 3.80 -14.01 8.15
C GLU A 125 4.24 -15.39 7.65
N ALA A 126 3.31 -16.21 7.17
CA ALA A 126 3.59 -17.56 6.68
C ALA A 126 3.84 -17.60 5.16
N ALA A 127 3.38 -16.58 4.43
CA ALA A 127 3.33 -16.60 2.96
C ALA A 127 4.38 -15.70 2.28
N LEU A 128 4.80 -14.59 2.90
CA LEU A 128 5.63 -13.59 2.21
C LEU A 128 6.97 -14.13 1.71
N GLY A 129 7.68 -14.93 2.53
CA GLY A 129 8.96 -15.54 2.12
C GLY A 129 8.86 -16.49 0.92
N ARG A 130 7.65 -16.97 0.60
CA ARG A 130 7.37 -17.81 -0.58
C ARG A 130 6.87 -17.00 -1.78
N LEU A 131 6.12 -15.93 -1.55
CA LEU A 131 5.46 -15.17 -2.61
C LEU A 131 6.28 -14.00 -3.13
N LEU A 132 7.13 -13.37 -2.31
CA LEU A 132 7.97 -12.25 -2.75
C LEU A 132 8.95 -12.68 -3.87
N PRO A 133 9.73 -13.77 -3.75
CA PRO A 133 10.60 -14.22 -4.85
C PRO A 133 9.81 -14.57 -6.12
N ARG A 134 8.61 -15.14 -5.98
CA ARG A 134 7.72 -15.47 -7.11
C ARG A 134 7.28 -14.25 -7.88
N LEU A 135 7.10 -13.09 -7.24
CA LEU A 135 6.77 -11.85 -7.93
C LEU A 135 7.94 -11.35 -8.78
N ASP A 136 9.19 -11.56 -8.33
CA ASP A 136 10.39 -11.26 -9.12
C ASP A 136 10.50 -12.20 -10.33
N GLU A 137 10.29 -13.50 -10.10
CA GLU A 137 10.26 -14.51 -11.17
C GLU A 137 9.16 -14.22 -12.21
N LEU A 138 7.96 -13.84 -11.76
CA LEU A 138 6.84 -13.47 -12.62
C LEU A 138 7.11 -12.21 -13.42
N GLU A 139 7.68 -11.16 -12.82
CA GLU A 139 8.10 -9.98 -13.56
C GLU A 139 9.07 -10.38 -14.67
N ASN A 140 10.09 -11.18 -14.33
CA ASN A 140 11.09 -11.62 -15.29
C ASN A 140 10.47 -12.46 -16.42
N ALA A 141 9.60 -13.42 -16.09
CA ALA A 141 8.92 -14.26 -17.07
C ALA A 141 8.01 -13.44 -18.00
N CYS A 142 7.25 -12.50 -17.46
CA CYS A 142 6.39 -11.62 -18.26
C CYS A 142 7.23 -10.73 -19.18
N ARG A 143 8.32 -10.11 -18.69
CA ARG A 143 9.19 -9.25 -19.53
C ARG A 143 9.79 -9.98 -20.73
N HIS A 144 10.08 -11.27 -20.59
CA HIS A 144 10.66 -12.11 -21.65
C HIS A 144 9.60 -12.87 -22.47
N ALA A 145 8.32 -12.75 -22.13
CA ALA A 145 7.24 -13.37 -22.88
C ALA A 145 7.05 -12.68 -24.24
N ALA A 146 7.12 -13.45 -25.32
CA ALA A 146 6.97 -12.92 -26.68
C ALA A 146 5.52 -12.50 -27.01
N ASP A 147 4.54 -13.12 -26.37
CA ASP A 147 3.11 -12.97 -26.69
C ASP A 147 2.21 -13.14 -25.46
N ALA A 148 0.91 -12.88 -25.65
CA ALA A 148 -0.10 -13.04 -24.61
C ALA A 148 -0.19 -14.49 -24.06
N PRO A 149 -0.23 -15.55 -24.90
CA PRO A 149 -0.22 -16.93 -24.41
C PRO A 149 0.97 -17.27 -23.49
N ALA A 150 2.16 -16.73 -23.75
CA ALA A 150 3.32 -16.93 -22.89
C ALA A 150 3.15 -16.30 -21.50
N VAL A 151 2.55 -15.11 -21.42
CA VAL A 151 2.19 -14.48 -20.13
C VAL A 151 1.17 -15.33 -19.39
N VAL A 152 0.13 -15.82 -20.06
CA VAL A 152 -0.89 -16.69 -19.44
C VAL A 152 -0.25 -17.94 -18.84
N ARG A 153 0.62 -18.63 -19.60
CA ARG A 153 1.34 -19.81 -19.08
C ARG A 153 2.21 -19.49 -17.86
N ALA A 154 2.89 -18.34 -17.85
CA ALA A 154 3.71 -17.93 -16.73
C ALA A 154 2.88 -17.69 -15.46
N LEU A 155 1.72 -17.03 -15.60
CA LEU A 155 0.78 -16.82 -14.50
C LEU A 155 0.19 -18.13 -13.99
N ASP A 156 -0.24 -19.02 -14.88
CA ASP A 156 -0.77 -20.33 -14.50
C ASP A 156 0.26 -21.15 -13.72
N ALA A 157 1.50 -21.22 -14.21
CA ALA A 157 2.58 -21.91 -13.53
C ALA A 157 2.85 -21.34 -12.12
N ALA A 158 2.87 -20.01 -11.99
CA ALA A 158 3.11 -19.35 -10.71
C ALA A 158 1.94 -19.53 -9.73
N ARG A 159 0.70 -19.47 -10.22
CA ARG A 159 -0.52 -19.72 -9.43
C ARG A 159 -0.51 -21.13 -8.87
N GLU A 160 -0.25 -22.14 -9.71
CA GLU A 160 -0.20 -23.53 -9.29
C GLU A 160 0.96 -23.81 -8.34
N ALA A 161 2.13 -23.18 -8.56
CA ALA A 161 3.24 -23.28 -7.63
C ALA A 161 2.90 -22.66 -6.25
N ALA A 162 2.25 -21.49 -6.22
CA ALA A 162 1.84 -20.86 -4.97
C ALA A 162 0.78 -21.68 -4.23
N ARG A 163 -0.16 -22.30 -4.93
CA ARG A 163 -1.17 -23.22 -4.34
C ARG A 163 -0.53 -24.43 -3.67
N ARG A 164 0.50 -25.02 -4.30
CA ARG A 164 1.26 -26.14 -3.70
C ARG A 164 2.04 -25.72 -2.45
N ASP A 165 2.70 -24.57 -2.50
CA ASP A 165 3.57 -24.10 -1.42
C ASP A 165 2.82 -23.55 -0.20
N LEU A 166 1.58 -23.10 -0.38
CA LEU A 166 0.77 -22.47 0.67
C LEU A 166 -0.34 -23.39 1.19
N THR A 167 -0.01 -24.67 1.37
CA THR A 167 -0.88 -25.65 2.04
C THR A 167 -0.61 -25.66 3.55
N PRO A 168 -1.60 -26.00 4.41
CA PRO A 168 -1.39 -26.08 5.86
C PRO A 168 -0.17 -26.92 6.26
N ASP A 169 0.11 -28.00 5.53
CA ASP A 169 1.24 -28.90 5.81
C ASP A 169 2.59 -28.34 5.35
N ALA A 170 2.59 -27.44 4.36
CA ALA A 170 3.80 -26.83 3.81
C ALA A 170 4.22 -25.54 4.56
N LEU A 171 3.32 -24.95 5.35
CA LEU A 171 3.60 -23.72 6.08
C LEU A 171 4.42 -24.01 7.34
N PRO A 172 5.51 -23.26 7.57
CA PRO A 172 6.22 -23.35 8.85
C PRO A 172 5.29 -22.90 9.98
N PRO A 173 5.50 -23.42 11.21
CA PRO A 173 4.79 -22.90 12.37
C PRO A 173 4.99 -21.38 12.48
N ALA A 174 3.92 -20.67 12.79
CA ALA A 174 3.97 -19.22 12.88
C ALA A 174 5.04 -18.79 13.91
N PRO A 175 5.99 -17.92 13.54
CA PRO A 175 6.96 -17.41 14.51
C PRO A 175 6.22 -16.62 15.60
N PRO A 176 6.69 -16.66 16.86
CA PRO A 176 6.06 -15.90 17.94
C PRO A 176 6.03 -14.40 17.61
N GLU A 177 4.85 -13.78 17.70
CA GLU A 177 4.58 -12.42 17.20
C GLU A 177 5.49 -11.35 17.84
N HIS A 178 5.84 -11.53 19.11
CA HIS A 178 6.58 -10.53 19.91
C HIS A 178 8.06 -10.45 19.56
N TYR A 179 8.68 -11.57 19.14
CA TYR A 179 10.12 -11.64 18.91
C TYR A 179 10.59 -10.68 17.80
N ARG A 180 9.70 -10.33 16.86
CA ARG A 180 10.05 -9.53 15.69
C ARG A 180 9.70 -8.04 15.80
N LEU A 181 8.77 -7.65 16.68
CA LEU A 181 8.40 -6.22 16.79
C LEU A 181 9.47 -5.42 17.53
N ASP A 182 10.07 -5.97 18.59
CA ASP A 182 11.18 -5.31 19.31
C ASP A 182 12.36 -4.97 18.37
N SER A 183 12.77 -5.94 17.56
CA SER A 183 13.83 -5.77 16.57
C SER A 183 13.49 -4.69 15.54
N PHE A 184 12.23 -4.63 15.10
CA PHE A 184 11.73 -3.59 14.19
C PHE A 184 11.77 -2.19 14.82
N LEU A 185 11.35 -2.04 16.08
CA LEU A 185 11.29 -0.72 16.75
C LEU A 185 12.66 -0.12 17.07
N LYS A 186 13.74 -0.92 17.02
CA LYS A 186 15.12 -0.51 17.31
C LYS A 186 15.93 -0.11 16.09
N GLN A 187 15.32 -0.08 14.91
CA GLN A 187 16.02 0.15 13.66
C GLN A 187 16.51 1.61 13.53
N PRO A 188 17.72 1.83 12.98
CA PRO A 188 18.35 3.16 12.91
C PRO A 188 17.63 4.14 11.98
N GLU A 189 16.82 3.67 11.04
CA GLU A 189 16.03 4.50 10.12
C GLU A 189 14.95 5.33 10.84
N PHE A 190 14.65 5.01 12.09
CA PHE A 190 13.82 5.85 12.96
C PHE A 190 14.59 7.03 13.58
N GLY A 191 15.86 7.21 13.22
CA GLY A 191 16.71 8.30 13.68
C GLY A 191 17.27 8.09 15.09
N ALA A 192 18.17 8.99 15.49
CA ALA A 192 18.74 9.01 16.83
C ALA A 192 17.65 9.03 17.90
N ASP A 193 17.84 8.26 18.98
CA ASP A 193 16.89 8.12 20.09
C ASP A 193 15.45 7.78 19.66
N ARG A 194 15.27 7.20 18.46
CA ARG A 194 13.98 6.82 17.87
C ARG A 194 13.03 8.01 17.66
N VAL A 195 13.56 9.24 17.48
CA VAL A 195 12.73 10.45 17.30
C VAL A 195 11.76 10.35 16.12
N GLY A 196 12.19 9.77 15.00
CA GLY A 196 11.35 9.53 13.83
C GLY A 196 10.19 8.57 14.13
N LEU A 197 10.42 7.55 14.98
CA LEU A 197 9.36 6.63 15.42
C LEU A 197 8.33 7.35 16.31
N TRP A 198 8.76 8.26 17.19
CA TRP A 198 7.83 9.06 18.00
C TRP A 198 6.93 9.96 17.16
N ARG A 199 7.50 10.58 16.11
CA ARG A 199 6.73 11.39 15.15
C ARG A 199 5.76 10.55 14.33
N ALA A 200 6.19 9.36 13.88
CA ALA A 200 5.31 8.41 13.22
C ALA A 200 4.16 7.99 14.13
N TRP A 201 4.44 7.63 15.39
CA TRP A 201 3.43 7.25 16.39
C TRP A 201 2.42 8.38 16.63
N TYR A 202 2.91 9.61 16.77
CA TYR A 202 2.08 10.79 16.95
C TYR A 202 1.14 11.00 15.76
N GLN A 203 1.69 11.01 14.55
CA GLN A 203 0.92 11.25 13.34
C GLN A 203 -0.12 10.16 13.10
N MET A 204 0.24 8.89 13.29
CA MET A 204 -0.70 7.78 13.20
C MET A 204 -1.82 7.92 14.24
N GLY A 205 -1.50 8.35 15.46
CA GLY A 205 -2.50 8.61 16.50
C GLY A 205 -3.49 9.71 16.14
N ASN A 206 -3.07 10.72 15.38
CA ASN A 206 -3.94 11.80 14.94
C ASN A 206 -4.74 11.46 13.68
N GLN A 207 -4.08 10.96 12.65
CA GLN A 207 -4.70 10.70 11.33
C GLN A 207 -5.56 9.43 11.34
N LEU A 208 -5.15 8.39 12.07
CA LEU A 208 -5.78 7.07 11.99
C LEU A 208 -6.79 6.81 13.12
N GLU A 209 -7.10 7.81 13.94
CA GLU A 209 -7.93 7.62 15.15
C GLU A 209 -9.33 7.07 14.85
N ARG A 210 -9.92 7.42 13.69
CA ARG A 210 -11.22 6.88 13.26
C ARG A 210 -11.18 5.41 12.87
N PHE A 211 -10.00 4.91 12.51
CA PHE A 211 -9.78 3.51 12.14
C PHE A 211 -9.34 2.65 13.31
N ARG A 212 -9.27 3.20 14.52
CA ARG A 212 -8.82 2.48 15.71
C ARG A 212 -9.79 1.39 16.13
N SER A 213 -9.24 0.29 16.65
CA SER A 213 -10.02 -0.79 17.29
C SER A 213 -11.00 -0.23 18.32
N GLY A 214 -12.28 -0.61 18.20
CA GLY A 214 -13.36 -0.14 19.06
C GLY A 214 -13.90 1.26 18.76
N ARG A 215 -13.34 1.97 17.76
CA ARG A 215 -13.91 3.21 17.21
C ARG A 215 -14.38 3.05 15.77
N PHE A 216 -13.72 2.19 15.00
CA PHE A 216 -14.06 1.95 13.62
C PHE A 216 -15.50 1.43 13.45
N SER A 217 -16.20 1.97 12.46
CA SER A 217 -17.50 1.47 12.00
C SER A 217 -17.59 1.61 10.49
N ALA A 218 -17.71 0.48 9.78
CA ALA A 218 -17.86 0.47 8.32
C ALA A 218 -19.04 1.34 7.84
N LYS A 219 -20.13 1.40 8.62
CA LYS A 219 -21.30 2.25 8.31
C LYS A 219 -20.98 3.73 8.41
N ALA A 220 -20.26 4.14 9.47
CA ALA A 220 -19.86 5.53 9.65
C ALA A 220 -18.83 5.95 8.58
N GLU A 221 -17.82 5.10 8.36
CA GLU A 221 -16.75 5.38 7.39
C GLU A 221 -17.21 5.31 5.93
N GLY A 222 -18.29 4.57 5.63
CA GLY A 222 -18.92 4.59 4.30
C GLY A 222 -19.43 5.97 3.89
N GLY A 223 -19.75 6.85 4.85
CA GLY A 223 -20.11 8.25 4.61
C GLY A 223 -18.90 9.18 4.43
N ASN A 224 -17.80 8.93 5.16
CA ASN A 224 -16.58 9.76 5.17
C ASN A 224 -15.58 9.40 4.05
N GLY A 225 -15.68 8.19 3.51
CA GLY A 225 -15.35 7.81 2.14
C GLY A 225 -13.89 7.81 1.69
N ARG A 226 -12.94 8.35 2.46
CA ARG A 226 -11.53 8.46 2.05
C ARG A 226 -10.61 7.66 2.97
N GLY A 227 -9.66 6.94 2.37
CA GLY A 227 -8.52 6.43 3.12
C GLY A 227 -7.58 7.55 3.55
N GLU A 228 -6.75 7.26 4.55
CA GLU A 228 -5.68 8.17 4.98
C GLU A 228 -4.34 7.62 4.52
N HIS A 229 -3.45 8.50 4.05
CA HIS A 229 -2.11 8.16 3.57
C HIS A 229 -1.04 8.69 4.51
N ILE A 230 -0.02 7.88 4.77
CA ILE A 230 1.18 8.26 5.51
C ILE A 230 2.42 7.64 4.87
N ARG A 231 3.50 8.41 4.75
CA ARG A 231 4.82 7.92 4.34
C ARG A 231 5.74 7.78 5.54
N LEU A 232 6.33 6.61 5.69
CA LEU A 232 7.14 6.22 6.85
C LEU A 232 8.47 5.60 6.39
N PRO A 233 9.49 5.54 7.27
CA PRO A 233 10.70 4.79 6.98
C PRO A 233 10.40 3.31 6.72
N LEU A 234 11.12 2.70 5.80
CA LEU A 234 11.22 1.25 5.68
C LEU A 234 12.60 0.88 6.24
N PRO A 235 12.66 0.34 7.47
CA PRO A 235 13.92 -0.07 8.07
C PRO A 235 14.74 -0.99 7.17
N GLY A 236 16.07 -0.93 7.23
CA GLY A 236 17.05 -1.65 6.39
C GLY A 236 17.08 -3.17 6.56
N LEU A 237 15.95 -3.74 6.96
CA LEU A 237 15.63 -5.15 6.96
C LEU A 237 15.33 -5.63 5.53
N SER A 238 15.18 -6.94 5.36
CA SER A 238 14.61 -7.46 4.11
C SER A 238 13.20 -6.89 3.87
N LEU A 239 12.76 -6.82 2.61
CA LEU A 239 11.41 -6.34 2.27
C LEU A 239 10.33 -7.10 3.05
N GLU A 240 10.50 -8.42 3.22
CA GLU A 240 9.62 -9.25 4.04
C GLU A 240 9.53 -8.73 5.47
N GLU A 241 10.67 -8.57 6.14
CA GLU A 241 10.73 -8.13 7.53
C GLU A 241 10.19 -6.71 7.72
N GLY A 242 10.47 -5.80 6.78
CA GLY A 242 9.93 -4.44 6.79
C GLY A 242 8.40 -4.42 6.66
N LEU A 243 7.84 -5.20 5.73
CA LEU A 243 6.39 -5.35 5.57
C LEU A 243 5.76 -5.97 6.83
N LEU A 244 6.31 -7.07 7.35
CA LEU A 244 5.79 -7.73 8.54
C LEU A 244 5.88 -6.85 9.79
N GLY A 245 6.96 -6.06 9.92
CA GLY A 245 7.14 -5.09 11.00
C GLY A 245 6.03 -4.04 10.99
N TRP A 246 5.77 -3.43 9.83
CA TRP A 246 4.68 -2.46 9.68
C TRP A 246 3.29 -3.07 9.86
N ILE A 247 3.03 -4.29 9.35
CA ILE A 247 1.74 -4.98 9.58
C ILE A 247 1.50 -5.19 11.07
N ARG A 248 2.49 -5.73 11.80
CA ARG A 248 2.38 -5.96 13.25
C ARG A 248 2.16 -4.65 13.99
N PHE A 249 2.94 -3.63 13.66
CA PHE A 249 2.82 -2.31 14.26
C PHE A 249 1.43 -1.69 14.01
N LEU A 250 0.93 -1.73 12.78
CA LEU A 250 -0.40 -1.24 12.42
C LEU A 250 -1.51 -1.94 13.19
N ARG A 251 -1.44 -3.27 13.36
CA ARG A 251 -2.45 -4.05 14.12
C ARG A 251 -2.59 -3.59 15.59
N THR A 252 -1.59 -2.92 16.15
CA THR A 252 -1.66 -2.35 17.50
C THR A 252 -2.52 -1.09 17.58
N ARG A 253 -2.78 -0.44 16.44
CA ARG A 253 -3.46 0.88 16.35
C ARG A 253 -4.70 0.87 15.49
N VAL A 254 -4.71 0.12 14.41
CA VAL A 254 -5.77 0.05 13.41
C VAL A 254 -6.63 -1.18 13.68
N ASP A 255 -7.94 -1.03 13.59
CA ASP A 255 -8.89 -2.13 13.67
C ASP A 255 -8.59 -3.16 12.57
N PRO A 256 -8.46 -4.46 12.88
CA PRO A 256 -8.11 -5.49 11.90
C PRO A 256 -9.16 -5.63 10.77
N GLU A 257 -10.37 -5.10 10.95
CA GLU A 257 -11.40 -5.02 9.92
C GLU A 257 -11.18 -3.88 8.91
N VAL A 258 -10.19 -3.01 9.11
CA VAL A 258 -9.86 -1.92 8.18
C VAL A 258 -8.77 -2.37 7.22
N PRO A 259 -9.02 -2.36 5.89
CA PRO A 259 -8.00 -2.69 4.92
C PRO A 259 -6.83 -1.69 4.95
N CYS A 260 -5.60 -2.20 4.96
CA CYS A 260 -4.38 -1.40 4.92
C CYS A 260 -3.54 -1.79 3.70
N LEU A 261 -3.26 -0.82 2.82
CA LEU A 261 -2.44 -0.96 1.63
C LEU A 261 -1.03 -0.39 1.91
N LEU A 262 -0.03 -1.26 1.84
CA LEU A 262 1.38 -0.94 1.97
C LEU A 262 1.99 -0.92 0.57
N LEU A 263 2.73 0.15 0.24
CA LEU A 263 3.37 0.37 -1.05
C LEU A 263 4.86 0.62 -0.84
N VAL A 264 5.72 -0.16 -1.49
CA VAL A 264 7.17 -0.05 -1.38
C VAL A 264 7.78 0.09 -2.76
N ALA A 265 8.41 1.23 -3.02
CA ALA A 265 9.22 1.43 -4.22
C ALA A 265 10.49 0.56 -4.17
N SER A 266 10.80 -0.12 -5.26
CA SER A 266 11.96 -1.03 -5.32
C SER A 266 13.27 -0.29 -5.06
N GLY A 267 14.11 -0.84 -4.18
CA GLY A 267 15.40 -0.25 -3.81
C GLY A 267 15.30 1.03 -2.97
N ARG A 268 14.12 1.33 -2.39
CA ARG A 268 13.91 2.51 -1.55
C ARG A 268 13.74 2.13 -0.08
N THR A 269 14.04 3.08 0.80
CA THR A 269 14.06 2.94 2.26
C THR A 269 12.85 3.61 2.92
N TRP A 270 11.74 3.73 2.19
CA TRP A 270 10.48 4.23 2.71
C TRP A 270 9.31 3.35 2.26
N ILE A 271 8.21 3.46 2.99
CA ILE A 271 6.95 2.81 2.72
C ILE A 271 5.83 3.85 2.73
N ASP A 272 4.90 3.71 1.79
CA ASP A 272 3.65 4.45 1.78
C ASP A 272 2.54 3.53 2.29
N ILE A 273 1.76 4.00 3.26
CA ILE A 273 0.68 3.24 3.89
C ILE A 273 -0.62 3.99 3.68
N VAL A 274 -1.61 3.32 3.10
CA VAL A 274 -2.98 3.81 2.96
C VAL A 274 -3.91 2.98 3.83
N VAL A 275 -4.61 3.61 4.77
CA VAL A 275 -5.57 2.96 5.67
C VAL A 275 -6.99 3.31 5.22
N GLY A 276 -7.79 2.31 4.85
CA GLY A 276 -9.10 2.48 4.21
C GLY A 276 -9.04 2.41 2.66
N PRO A 277 -10.08 2.86 1.95
CA PRO A 277 -10.14 2.81 0.50
C PRO A 277 -9.13 3.79 -0.13
N PRO A 278 -8.20 3.33 -0.99
CA PRO A 278 -7.32 4.22 -1.71
C PRO A 278 -8.13 5.06 -2.69
N HIS A 279 -7.65 6.28 -2.93
CA HIS A 279 -8.15 7.14 -3.99
C HIS A 279 -6.97 7.67 -4.80
N ARG A 280 -7.26 8.30 -5.94
CA ARG A 280 -6.26 8.87 -6.84
C ARG A 280 -5.16 9.65 -6.08
N ASP A 281 -5.56 10.60 -5.23
CA ASP A 281 -4.59 11.46 -4.55
C ASP A 281 -3.74 10.71 -3.50
N SER A 282 -4.21 9.60 -2.92
CA SER A 282 -3.41 8.78 -2.00
C SER A 282 -2.40 7.89 -2.73
N LEU A 283 -2.62 7.64 -4.02
CA LEU A 283 -1.71 6.90 -4.90
C LEU A 283 -0.73 7.80 -5.65
N PHE A 284 -0.82 9.12 -5.48
CA PHE A 284 0.17 10.07 -6.00
C PHE A 284 1.60 9.71 -5.56
N CYS A 285 1.72 9.12 -4.36
CA CYS A 285 2.97 8.64 -3.78
C CYS A 285 3.78 7.69 -4.68
N LEU A 286 3.13 6.95 -5.60
CA LEU A 286 3.78 5.99 -6.50
C LEU A 286 4.84 6.59 -7.44
N LYS A 287 4.83 7.92 -7.67
CA LYS A 287 5.93 8.59 -8.36
C LYS A 287 6.50 9.79 -7.60
N ALA A 288 6.09 10.04 -6.37
CA ALA A 288 6.64 11.15 -5.58
C ALA A 288 7.85 10.67 -4.78
N LEU A 289 9.01 11.27 -4.98
CA LEU A 289 10.18 11.11 -4.11
C LEU A 289 9.96 11.82 -2.76
N PRO A 290 10.78 11.54 -1.72
CA PRO A 290 10.72 12.25 -0.43
C PRO A 290 10.77 13.78 -0.56
N GLU A 291 11.46 14.31 -1.57
CA GLU A 291 11.54 15.75 -1.87
C GLU A 291 10.20 16.35 -2.33
N GLY A 292 9.32 15.53 -2.90
CA GLY A 292 7.95 15.91 -3.26
C GLY A 292 6.90 15.52 -2.23
N LEU A 293 7.16 14.46 -1.46
CA LEU A 293 6.28 13.91 -0.44
C LEU A 293 7.13 13.35 0.71
N PRO A 294 7.43 14.15 1.74
CA PRO A 294 8.39 13.79 2.78
C PRO A 294 7.87 12.69 3.71
N LEU A 295 8.80 11.97 4.34
CA LEU A 295 8.46 11.03 5.41
C LEU A 295 7.99 11.83 6.62
N VAL A 296 6.97 11.33 7.31
CA VAL A 296 6.48 11.96 8.54
C VAL A 296 7.52 11.99 9.65
N SER A 297 8.43 11.01 9.69
CA SER A 297 9.56 10.97 10.62
C SER A 297 10.48 12.18 10.48
N ASP A 298 10.57 12.75 9.28
CA ASP A 298 11.58 13.75 8.93
C ASP A 298 11.04 15.17 9.08
N ILE A 299 9.72 15.33 9.21
CA ILE A 299 9.08 16.63 9.41
C ILE A 299 9.43 17.14 10.83
N PRO A 300 10.13 18.29 10.95
CA PRO A 300 10.62 18.76 12.22
C PRO A 300 9.50 19.47 13.01
N PHE A 301 8.78 18.73 13.83
CA PHE A 301 7.89 19.28 14.86
C PHE A 301 8.30 18.82 16.26
N THR A 302 8.02 19.67 17.24
CA THR A 302 8.30 19.42 18.66
C THR A 302 7.20 18.54 19.26
N LEU A 303 7.61 17.49 19.94
CA LEU A 303 6.72 16.61 20.70
C LEU A 303 6.72 17.04 22.18
N ALA A 304 5.55 17.04 22.80
CA ALA A 304 5.42 17.31 24.23
C ALA A 304 6.15 16.23 25.06
N PRO A 305 6.91 16.59 26.12
CA PRO A 305 7.62 15.61 26.94
C PRO A 305 6.72 14.50 27.51
N GLU A 306 5.49 14.85 27.88
CA GLU A 306 4.49 13.92 28.42
C GLU A 306 4.03 12.91 27.37
N PHE A 307 3.91 13.35 26.12
CA PHE A 307 3.62 12.48 24.99
C PHE A 307 4.78 11.50 24.76
N ILE A 308 6.03 11.99 24.76
CA ILE A 308 7.21 11.13 24.56
C ILE A 308 7.29 10.06 25.65
N ALA A 309 7.08 10.44 26.92
CA ALA A 309 7.07 9.49 28.03
C ALA A 309 6.00 8.41 27.88
N THR A 310 4.79 8.80 27.47
CA THR A 310 3.68 7.87 27.22
C THR A 310 3.97 6.95 26.03
N ALA A 311 4.39 7.52 24.91
CA ALA A 311 4.71 6.77 23.70
C ALA A 311 5.85 5.77 23.95
N LYS A 312 6.85 6.14 24.75
CA LYS A 312 7.93 5.23 25.14
C LYS A 312 7.40 4.05 25.95
N ALA A 313 6.58 4.29 26.97
CA ALA A 313 5.97 3.23 27.76
C ALA A 313 5.10 2.29 26.90
N ASP A 314 4.30 2.85 25.99
CA ASP A 314 3.46 2.08 25.08
C ASP A 314 4.30 1.19 24.14
N LEU A 315 5.34 1.75 23.52
CA LEU A 315 6.19 0.99 22.60
C LEU A 315 7.05 -0.06 23.32
N ASP A 316 7.55 0.24 24.52
CA ASP A 316 8.29 -0.74 25.32
C ASP A 316 7.38 -1.90 25.77
N ALA A 317 6.11 -1.62 26.11
CA ALA A 317 5.12 -2.66 26.41
C ALA A 317 4.77 -3.52 25.18
N LEU A 318 4.66 -2.90 24.00
CA LEU A 318 4.45 -3.61 22.74
C LEU A 318 5.65 -4.50 22.37
N ALA A 319 6.87 -4.01 22.55
CA ALA A 319 8.09 -4.78 22.32
C ALA A 319 8.17 -6.04 23.20
N GLN A 320 7.66 -5.97 24.43
CA GLN A 320 7.61 -7.10 25.37
C GLN A 320 6.42 -8.05 25.13
N GLY A 321 5.50 -7.71 24.21
CA GLY A 321 4.27 -8.46 24.01
C GLY A 321 3.19 -8.28 25.07
N ASN A 322 3.41 -7.34 26.00
CA ASN A 322 2.49 -7.02 27.08
C ASN A 322 1.47 -5.93 26.70
N GLY A 323 1.61 -5.34 25.50
CA GLY A 323 0.73 -4.28 25.03
C GLY A 323 -0.64 -4.80 24.61
N ALA A 324 -1.67 -4.48 25.40
CA ALA A 324 -3.05 -4.51 24.92
C ALA A 324 -3.22 -3.50 23.76
N PRO A 325 -4.14 -3.73 22.78
CA PRO A 325 -4.44 -2.74 21.75
C PRO A 325 -4.74 -1.40 22.44
N ALA A 326 -3.96 -0.37 22.12
CA ALA A 326 -3.84 0.80 22.96
C ALA A 326 -5.23 1.33 23.35
N ARG A 327 -5.50 1.50 24.64
CA ARG A 327 -6.43 2.50 25.17
C ARG A 327 -5.58 3.67 25.64
N ALA A 328 -5.62 4.79 24.92
CA ALA A 328 -4.92 5.99 25.36
C ALA A 328 -5.72 7.23 24.93
N ARG A 329 -5.98 8.06 25.94
CA ARG A 329 -6.68 9.34 25.93
C ARG A 329 -5.89 10.32 25.06
N SER A 330 -6.62 11.10 24.27
CA SER A 330 -6.05 12.16 23.45
C SER A 330 -5.39 13.22 24.35
N ALA A 331 -4.06 13.25 24.41
CA ALA A 331 -3.36 14.45 24.84
C ALA A 331 -3.36 15.40 23.64
N GLN A 332 -4.08 16.52 23.76
CA GLN A 332 -4.04 17.59 22.77
C GLN A 332 -2.61 18.13 22.69
N ALA A 333 -1.93 17.84 21.60
CA ALA A 333 -0.81 18.66 21.16
C ALA A 333 -1.36 19.83 20.35
N ALA A 334 -0.67 20.97 20.42
CA ALA A 334 -0.99 22.14 19.63
C ALA A 334 -1.04 21.78 18.13
N PRO A 335 -1.96 22.37 17.36
CA PRO A 335 -2.09 22.06 15.94
C PRO A 335 -0.77 22.34 15.21
N PRO A 336 -0.37 21.50 14.24
CA PRO A 336 0.77 21.80 13.40
C PRO A 336 0.56 23.14 12.70
N PRO A 337 1.65 23.91 12.43
CA PRO A 337 1.54 25.11 11.62
C PRO A 337 0.92 24.75 10.26
N PRO A 338 0.08 25.64 9.69
CA PRO A 338 -0.58 25.36 8.42
C PRO A 338 0.46 25.06 7.34
N ALA A 339 0.20 24.02 6.54
CA ALA A 339 1.01 23.70 5.38
C ALA A 339 1.17 24.96 4.50
N PRO A 340 2.34 25.17 3.88
CA PRO A 340 2.52 26.28 2.95
C PRO A 340 1.47 26.15 1.82
N PRO A 341 0.83 27.26 1.42
CA PRO A 341 -0.15 27.23 0.36
C PRO A 341 0.48 26.67 -0.92
N PRO A 342 -0.28 25.92 -1.75
CA PRO A 342 0.21 25.51 -3.05
C PRO A 342 0.67 26.75 -3.83
N PRO A 343 1.74 26.64 -4.64
CA PRO A 343 2.24 27.75 -5.43
C PRO A 343 1.08 28.33 -6.26
N ARG A 344 0.81 29.63 -6.07
CA ARG A 344 -0.21 30.33 -6.83
C ARG A 344 0.09 30.17 -8.31
N ARG A 345 -0.89 29.69 -9.08
CA ARG A 345 -0.82 29.77 -10.55
C ARG A 345 -0.52 31.23 -10.92
N PRO A 346 0.46 31.49 -11.81
CA PRO A 346 0.66 32.84 -12.31
C PRO A 346 -0.64 33.32 -12.96
N ALA A 347 -1.17 34.41 -12.43
CA ALA A 347 -2.31 35.10 -13.00
C ALA A 347 -1.83 35.82 -14.27
N GLY A 348 -2.47 35.51 -15.39
CA GLY A 348 -2.38 36.30 -16.62
C GLY A 348 -1.81 35.54 -17.81
N VAL A 349 -2.70 34.96 -18.63
CA VAL A 349 -3.00 35.50 -19.96
C VAL A 349 -4.50 35.23 -20.22
N LEU A 350 -5.31 36.26 -19.98
CA LEU A 350 -6.67 36.37 -20.49
C LEU A 350 -6.58 36.90 -21.93
N GLY A 351 -7.17 36.17 -22.87
CA GLY A 351 -7.83 36.72 -24.06
C GLY A 351 -6.95 37.31 -25.16
N LEU A 352 -6.80 36.56 -26.25
CA LEU A 352 -6.90 37.16 -27.58
C LEU A 352 -8.14 36.58 -28.26
N ALA A 353 -9.11 37.47 -28.42
CA ALA A 353 -10.35 37.27 -29.13
C ALA A 353 -10.09 37.00 -30.61
N ASN A 354 -10.92 36.12 -31.17
CA ASN A 354 -11.17 36.04 -32.60
C ASN A 354 -11.61 37.41 -33.14
N ALA A 355 -10.94 37.89 -34.18
CA ALA A 355 -11.46 38.91 -35.08
C ALA A 355 -11.65 38.28 -36.48
N PRO A 356 -12.71 38.65 -37.23
CA PRO A 356 -13.08 38.03 -38.51
C PRO A 356 -12.50 38.77 -39.73
N GLY A 357 -12.34 38.05 -40.85
CA GLY A 357 -12.23 38.56 -42.23
C GLY A 357 -10.86 39.13 -42.63
N VAL A 358 -10.17 38.49 -43.59
CA VAL A 358 -10.31 38.62 -45.06
C VAL A 358 -9.82 37.32 -45.70
#